data_AF-A0A369BQ54-F1
#
_entry.id   AF-A0A369BQ54-F1
#
_cell.length_a   1.000
_cell.length_b   1.000
_cell.length_c   1.000
_cell.angle_alpha   90.00
_cell.angle_beta   90.00
_cell.angle_gamma   90.00
#
_symmetry.space_group_name_H-M   'P 1'
#
loop_
_entity.id
_entity.type
_entity.pdbx_description
1 polymer ?
#
loop_
_entity_poly.entity_id
_entity_poly.type
_entity_poly.pdbx_seq_one_letter_code
_entity_poly.pdbx_strand_id
1 'polypeptide(L)'
;MNSARISRIELFAFDAKPSFTKKPQQPGCLYLVLRLSCGEQISYGECVVPKKDNGMDLIKWGAFLRCIRFATLEEGFMAVRFHEREWTTSQLELLQSALSGLQQPWSHRFKIAVGSAGQVYEVPSPIPRTWLSFPLNQQSGDWSLSRLIDESVSYFSLLS
;
A
#
# COMPACT_ATOMS: atom_id res chain seq x y z
N MET A 1 -7.11 -19.69 -3.52
CA MET A 1 -7.65 -18.33 -3.29
C MET A 1 -7.40 -17.96 -1.84
N ASN A 2 -6.58 -16.93 -1.58
CA ASN A 2 -6.41 -16.43 -0.22
C ASN A 2 -7.71 -15.72 0.19
N SER A 3 -8.48 -16.34 1.07
CA SER A 3 -9.69 -15.72 1.67
C SER A 3 -9.34 -14.68 2.74
N ALA A 4 -8.06 -14.31 2.84
CA ALA A 4 -7.59 -13.30 3.76
C ALA A 4 -8.20 -11.95 3.39
N ARG A 5 -8.70 -11.26 4.41
CA ARG A 5 -9.36 -9.95 4.29
C ARG A 5 -8.46 -8.88 4.85
N ILE A 6 -8.59 -7.67 4.31
CA ILE A 6 -7.91 -6.48 4.82
C ILE A 6 -8.43 -6.22 6.23
N SER A 7 -7.56 -6.43 7.22
CA SER A 7 -7.90 -6.34 8.65
C SER A 7 -7.56 -4.98 9.25
N ARG A 8 -6.51 -4.33 8.73
CA ARG A 8 -6.03 -3.04 9.24
C ARG A 8 -5.68 -2.10 8.10
N ILE A 9 -6.09 -0.85 8.26
CA ILE A 9 -5.78 0.24 7.35
C ILE A 9 -5.24 1.39 8.18
N GLU A 10 -4.04 1.85 7.84
CA GLU A 10 -3.38 2.96 8.50
C GLU A 10 -2.87 3.96 7.49
N LEU A 11 -3.13 5.23 7.74
CA LEU A 11 -2.71 6.34 6.89
C LEU A 11 -1.89 7.31 7.72
N PHE A 12 -0.68 7.59 7.25
CA PHE A 12 0.26 8.52 7.85
C PHE A 12 0.43 9.71 6.92
N ALA A 13 0.39 10.92 7.46
CA ALA A 13 0.65 12.14 6.71
C ALA A 13 1.90 12.84 7.26
N PHE A 14 2.72 13.37 6.36
CA PHE A 14 3.95 14.08 6.67
C PHE A 14 3.96 15.41 5.92
N ASP A 15 4.31 16.49 6.60
CA ASP A 15 4.39 17.84 6.01
C ASP A 15 5.78 18.17 5.41
N ALA A 16 6.77 17.36 5.76
CA ALA A 16 8.10 17.33 5.18
C ALA A 16 8.36 15.96 4.53
N LYS A 17 9.37 15.89 3.67
CA LYS A 17 9.82 14.62 3.07
C LYS A 17 10.29 13.67 4.19
N PRO A 18 9.65 12.50 4.36
CA PRO A 18 10.11 11.51 5.32
C PRO A 18 11.52 11.00 5.00
N SER A 19 12.29 10.68 6.01
CA SER A 19 13.69 10.27 5.83
C SER A 19 13.85 8.89 5.17
N PHE A 20 12.79 8.08 5.13
CA PHE A 20 12.74 6.78 4.48
C PHE A 20 12.20 6.81 3.03
N THR A 21 11.57 7.91 2.59
CA THR A 21 11.07 7.99 1.20
C THR A 21 12.16 8.45 0.24
N LYS A 22 12.18 7.88 -0.96
CA LYS A 22 13.03 8.37 -2.05
C LYS A 22 12.36 9.46 -2.89
N LYS A 23 11.07 9.76 -2.65
CA LYS A 23 10.37 10.81 -3.40
C LYS A 23 11.07 12.16 -3.21
N PRO A 24 11.13 13.00 -4.26
CA PRO A 24 11.76 14.31 -4.16
C PRO A 24 11.00 15.20 -3.17
N GLN A 25 11.72 16.14 -2.56
CA GLN A 25 11.08 17.16 -1.72
C GLN A 25 10.24 18.08 -2.60
N GLN A 26 8.96 18.26 -2.26
CA GLN A 26 8.03 19.12 -2.98
C GLN A 26 7.43 20.12 -2.00
N PRO A 27 7.79 21.42 -2.09
CA PRO A 27 7.25 22.43 -1.20
C PRO A 27 5.74 22.59 -1.41
N GLY A 28 4.98 22.72 -0.32
CA GLY A 28 3.53 22.87 -0.38
C GLY A 28 2.76 21.57 -0.60
N CYS A 29 3.41 20.40 -0.45
CA CYS A 29 2.77 19.09 -0.52
C CYS A 29 2.75 18.38 0.85
N LEU A 30 1.90 17.36 0.96
CA LEU A 30 1.90 16.35 2.00
C LEU A 30 2.38 15.03 1.40
N TYR A 31 3.19 14.29 2.14
CA TYR A 31 3.52 12.91 1.84
C TYR A 31 2.51 12.03 2.56
N LEU A 32 1.94 11.07 1.87
CA LEU A 32 1.01 10.11 2.45
C LEU A 32 1.60 8.71 2.33
N VAL A 33 1.48 7.95 3.41
CA VAL A 33 1.85 6.54 3.46
C VAL A 33 0.64 5.75 3.92
N LEU A 34 0.21 4.79 3.11
CA LEU A 34 -0.87 3.87 3.41
C LEU A 34 -0.27 2.52 3.76
N ARG A 35 -0.55 2.02 4.95
CA ARG A 35 -0.19 0.67 5.41
C ARG A 35 -1.46 -0.19 5.45
N LEU A 36 -1.44 -1.30 4.73
CA LEU A 36 -2.51 -2.30 4.76
C LEU A 36 -2.01 -3.56 5.46
N SER A 37 -2.87 -4.22 6.22
CA SER A 37 -2.61 -5.56 6.76
C SER A 37 -3.69 -6.53 6.32
N CYS A 38 -3.29 -7.73 5.90
CA CYS A 38 -4.17 -8.79 5.44
C CYS A 38 -3.64 -10.13 5.98
N GLY A 39 -4.25 -10.63 7.06
CA GLY A 39 -3.66 -11.72 7.86
C GLY A 39 -2.30 -11.30 8.43
N GLU A 40 -1.27 -12.08 8.18
CA GLU A 40 0.11 -11.79 8.61
C GLU A 40 0.87 -10.88 7.64
N GLN A 41 0.30 -10.61 6.46
CA GLN A 41 0.95 -9.79 5.44
C GLN A 41 0.70 -8.31 5.69
N ILE A 42 1.73 -7.50 5.49
CA ILE A 42 1.69 -6.05 5.57
C ILE A 42 2.27 -5.49 4.27
N SER A 43 1.62 -4.49 3.72
CA SER A 43 2.11 -3.75 2.56
C SER A 43 1.99 -2.25 2.78
N TYR A 44 2.73 -1.51 1.96
CA TYR A 44 2.78 -0.06 1.99
C TYR A 44 2.55 0.51 0.59
N GLY A 45 1.83 1.61 0.52
CA GLY A 45 1.82 2.52 -0.62
C GLY A 45 2.26 3.90 -0.15
N GLU A 46 2.84 4.70 -1.05
CA GLU A 46 3.18 6.09 -0.77
C GLU A 46 2.78 7.02 -1.94
N CYS A 47 2.27 8.22 -1.62
CA CYS A 47 1.97 9.26 -2.60
C CYS A 47 2.31 10.66 -2.07
N VAL A 48 2.28 11.65 -2.96
CA VAL A 48 2.48 13.07 -2.62
C VAL A 48 1.25 13.81 -3.11
N VAL A 49 0.64 14.62 -2.25
CA VAL A 49 -0.57 15.39 -2.57
C VAL A 49 -0.38 16.87 -2.23
N PRO A 50 -0.93 17.82 -2.99
CA PRO A 50 -0.86 19.25 -2.66
C PRO A 50 -1.56 19.58 -1.33
N LYS A 51 -1.00 20.50 -0.52
CA LYS A 51 -1.54 20.92 0.78
C LYS A 51 -2.68 21.95 0.67
N LYS A 52 -2.70 22.75 -0.39
CA LYS A 52 -3.71 23.80 -0.64
C LYS A 52 -4.65 23.38 -1.76
N ASP A 53 -5.92 23.20 -1.38
CA ASP A 53 -7.13 23.11 -2.19
C ASP A 53 -7.29 21.99 -3.24
N ASN A 54 -8.48 21.38 -3.21
CA ASN A 54 -9.14 20.56 -4.24
C ASN A 54 -8.69 19.12 -4.53
N GLY A 55 -7.64 18.58 -3.91
CA GLY A 55 -7.17 17.24 -4.29
C GLY A 55 -7.97 16.06 -3.72
N MET A 56 -8.29 16.10 -2.42
CA MET A 56 -8.76 14.91 -1.70
C MET A 56 -9.94 15.23 -0.81
N ASP A 57 -11.13 14.81 -1.24
CA ASP A 57 -12.32 14.78 -0.39
C ASP A 57 -12.11 13.76 0.73
N LEU A 58 -11.68 14.24 1.90
CA LEU A 58 -11.36 13.41 3.07
C LEU A 58 -12.55 12.58 3.55
N ILE A 59 -13.78 13.08 3.35
CA ILE A 59 -15.00 12.38 3.77
C ILE A 59 -15.22 11.19 2.86
N LYS A 60 -15.21 11.39 1.53
CA LYS A 60 -15.33 10.29 0.56
C LYS A 60 -14.17 9.31 0.68
N TRP A 61 -12.96 9.82 0.87
CA TRP A 61 -11.77 8.99 1.04
C TRP A 61 -11.86 8.12 2.30
N GLY A 62 -12.23 8.70 3.43
CA GLY A 62 -12.43 7.96 4.67
C GLY A 62 -13.55 6.93 4.55
N ALA A 63 -14.66 7.26 3.88
CA ALA A 63 -15.74 6.32 3.60
C ALA A 63 -15.26 5.15 2.72
N PHE A 64 -14.53 5.43 1.64
CA PHE A 64 -13.95 4.42 0.77
C PHE A 64 -12.99 3.48 1.53
N LEU A 65 -12.07 4.03 2.32
CA LEU A 65 -11.15 3.23 3.15
C LEU A 65 -11.91 2.34 4.13
N ARG A 66 -13.03 2.81 4.70
CA ARG A 66 -13.90 1.98 5.53
C ARG A 66 -14.61 0.89 4.71
N CYS A 67 -15.01 1.16 3.47
CA CYS A 67 -15.66 0.17 2.61
C CYS A 67 -14.73 -0.98 2.21
N ILE A 68 -13.45 -0.68 1.94
CA ILE A 68 -12.47 -1.73 1.62
C ILE A 68 -11.94 -2.45 2.88
N ARG A 69 -12.28 -1.96 4.08
CA ARG A 69 -12.00 -2.66 5.34
C ARG A 69 -12.84 -3.94 5.37
N PHE A 70 -12.19 -5.08 5.60
CA PHE A 70 -12.74 -6.44 5.49
C PHE A 70 -13.02 -6.93 4.08
N ALA A 71 -12.67 -6.18 3.04
CA ALA A 71 -12.67 -6.70 1.69
C ALA A 71 -11.55 -7.74 1.53
N THR A 72 -11.79 -8.76 0.73
CA THR A 72 -10.74 -9.59 0.14
C THR A 72 -9.87 -8.73 -0.78
N LEU A 73 -8.69 -9.24 -1.15
CA LEU A 73 -7.78 -8.50 -2.01
C LEU A 73 -8.42 -8.22 -3.40
N GLU A 74 -9.15 -9.19 -3.94
CA GLU A 74 -9.90 -9.06 -5.20
C GLU A 74 -10.98 -7.98 -5.10
N GLU A 75 -11.81 -8.02 -4.05
CA GLU A 75 -12.82 -6.98 -3.78
C GLU A 75 -12.20 -5.60 -3.60
N GLY A 76 -11.03 -5.52 -2.94
CA GLY A 76 -10.28 -4.27 -2.78
C GLY A 76 -9.87 -3.69 -4.14
N PHE A 77 -9.29 -4.49 -5.03
CA PHE A 77 -8.96 -4.02 -6.38
C PHE A 77 -10.19 -3.65 -7.21
N MET A 78 -11.28 -4.42 -7.11
CA MET A 78 -12.54 -4.08 -7.79
C MET A 78 -13.08 -2.72 -7.31
N ALA A 79 -13.04 -2.47 -6.00
CA ALA A 79 -13.46 -1.19 -5.43
C ALA A 79 -12.60 -0.03 -5.95
N VAL A 80 -11.27 -0.19 -6.03
CA VAL A 80 -10.38 0.83 -6.61
C VAL A 80 -10.74 1.13 -8.06
N ARG A 81 -11.02 0.09 -8.87
CA ARG A 81 -11.42 0.24 -10.28
C ARG A 81 -12.77 0.93 -10.43
N PHE A 82 -13.73 0.58 -9.58
CA PHE A 82 -15.07 1.17 -9.63
C PHE A 82 -15.04 2.69 -9.38
N HIS A 83 -14.17 3.14 -8.48
CA HIS A 83 -14.01 4.55 -8.13
C HIS A 83 -12.87 5.26 -8.87
N GLU A 84 -12.30 4.68 -9.94
CA GLU A 84 -11.11 5.22 -10.63
C GLU A 84 -11.31 6.65 -11.16
N ARG A 85 -12.54 7.01 -11.52
CA ARG A 85 -12.88 8.35 -12.02
C ARG A 85 -13.06 9.40 -10.93
N GLU A 86 -13.25 8.97 -9.69
CA GLU A 86 -13.49 9.85 -8.53
C GLU A 86 -12.20 10.25 -7.82
N TRP A 87 -11.14 9.46 -8.00
CA TRP A 87 -9.87 9.64 -7.31
C TRP A 87 -8.83 10.32 -8.19
N THR A 88 -7.99 11.11 -7.53
CA THR A 88 -6.78 11.64 -8.18
C THR A 88 -5.81 10.51 -8.50
N THR A 89 -4.95 10.72 -9.50
CA THR A 89 -3.90 9.78 -9.87
C THR A 89 -3.05 9.38 -8.67
N SER A 90 -2.70 10.32 -7.78
CA SER A 90 -1.91 10.06 -6.59
C SER A 90 -2.61 9.16 -5.56
N GLN A 91 -3.94 9.28 -5.41
CA GLN A 91 -4.72 8.39 -4.55
C GLN A 91 -4.84 6.99 -5.13
N LEU A 92 -5.01 6.87 -6.45
CA LEU A 92 -5.05 5.59 -7.14
C LEU A 92 -3.73 4.86 -7.04
N GLU A 93 -2.62 5.55 -7.30
CA GLU A 93 -1.27 5.00 -7.14
C GLU A 93 -1.02 4.52 -5.71
N LEU A 94 -1.46 5.30 -4.70
CA LEU A 94 -1.34 4.94 -3.29
C LEU A 94 -2.04 3.61 -2.99
N LEU A 95 -3.31 3.48 -3.38
CA LEU A 95 -4.13 2.29 -3.15
C LEU A 95 -3.61 1.08 -3.93
N GLN A 96 -3.34 1.26 -5.22
CA GLN A 96 -2.89 0.18 -6.11
C GLN A 96 -1.51 -0.34 -5.67
N SER A 97 -0.60 0.53 -5.26
CA SER A 97 0.71 0.13 -4.74
C SER A 97 0.57 -0.69 -3.46
N ALA A 98 -0.24 -0.22 -2.52
CA ALA A 98 -0.49 -0.96 -1.28
C ALA A 98 -1.17 -2.31 -1.53
N LEU A 99 -2.21 -2.38 -2.36
CA LEU A 99 -2.89 -3.64 -2.67
C LEU A 99 -1.99 -4.61 -3.44
N SER A 100 -1.22 -4.12 -4.41
CA SER A 100 -0.25 -4.94 -5.16
C SER A 100 0.84 -5.52 -4.26
N GLY A 101 1.22 -4.79 -3.22
CA GLY A 101 2.16 -5.29 -2.21
C GLY A 101 1.65 -6.52 -1.44
N LEU A 102 0.32 -6.66 -1.28
CA LEU A 102 -0.30 -7.85 -0.66
C LEU A 102 -0.50 -9.01 -1.65
N GLN A 103 -0.39 -8.78 -2.96
CA GLN A 103 -0.48 -9.86 -3.95
C GLN A 103 0.80 -10.68 -4.02
N GLN A 104 1.91 -10.13 -3.56
CA GLN A 104 3.18 -10.85 -3.62
C GLN A 104 3.16 -12.01 -2.63
N PRO A 105 3.39 -13.25 -3.10
CA PRO A 105 3.60 -14.34 -2.18
C PRO A 105 4.76 -13.95 -1.28
N TRP A 106 4.55 -14.08 0.03
CA TRP A 106 5.57 -13.87 1.03
C TRP A 106 6.60 -14.97 0.83
N SER A 107 7.53 -14.76 -0.12
CA SER A 107 8.75 -15.53 -0.18
C SER A 107 9.45 -15.17 1.11
N HIS A 108 9.28 -16.00 2.13
CA HIS A 108 10.06 -15.95 3.34
C HIS A 108 11.51 -15.71 2.92
N ARG A 109 12.02 -14.50 3.12
CA ARG A 109 13.46 -14.26 3.20
C ARG A 109 13.94 -14.85 4.52
N PHE A 110 13.69 -16.13 4.75
CA PHE A 110 14.67 -16.92 5.47
C PHE A 110 15.87 -16.99 4.52
N LYS A 111 16.86 -16.13 4.74
CA LYS A 111 18.23 -16.48 4.39
C LYS A 111 18.58 -17.70 5.24
N ILE A 112 18.12 -18.88 4.84
CA ILE A 112 18.78 -20.10 5.27
C ILE A 112 20.01 -20.17 4.39
N ALA A 113 21.17 -19.96 4.98
CA ALA A 113 22.42 -20.37 4.37
C ALA A 113 22.38 -21.91 4.29
N VAL A 114 21.91 -22.45 3.16
CA VAL A 114 22.03 -23.88 2.86
C VAL A 114 22.97 -23.97 1.66
N GLY A 115 24.18 -24.44 1.92
CA GLY A 115 25.03 -24.93 0.86
C GLY A 115 24.36 -26.11 0.16
N SER A 116 24.59 -26.18 -1.16
CA SER A 116 24.39 -27.33 -2.03
C SER A 116 22.98 -27.54 -2.64
N ALA A 117 22.92 -27.24 -3.94
CA ALA A 117 22.14 -27.86 -5.01
C ALA A 117 20.70 -28.32 -4.71
N GLY A 118 19.72 -27.55 -5.20
CA GLY A 118 18.33 -28.01 -5.34
C GLY A 118 17.57 -27.17 -6.35
N GLN A 119 17.10 -27.79 -7.43
CA GLN A 119 16.27 -27.18 -8.48
C GLN A 119 15.02 -26.52 -7.89
N VAL A 120 14.79 -25.26 -8.29
CA VAL A 120 13.55 -24.52 -8.02
C VAL A 120 12.50 -24.97 -9.02
N TYR A 121 11.43 -25.60 -8.55
CA TYR A 121 10.20 -25.77 -9.32
C TYR A 121 9.34 -24.52 -9.15
N GLU A 122 9.25 -23.69 -10.19
CA GLU A 122 8.24 -22.65 -10.28
C GLU A 122 6.88 -23.27 -10.57
N VAL A 123 5.98 -23.24 -9.59
CA VAL A 123 4.56 -23.54 -9.80
C VAL A 123 3.91 -22.28 -10.39
N PRO A 124 3.30 -22.33 -11.59
CA PRO A 124 2.63 -21.17 -12.17
C PRO A 124 1.40 -20.81 -11.33
N SER A 125 1.42 -19.62 -10.71
CA SER A 125 0.23 -19.07 -10.04
C SER A 125 -0.82 -18.68 -11.09
N PRO A 126 -2.12 -19.01 -10.89
CA PRO A 126 -3.18 -18.81 -11.88
C PRO A 126 -3.79 -17.39 -11.88
N ILE A 127 -3.10 -16.38 -11.36
CA ILE A 127 -3.64 -15.01 -11.32
C ILE A 127 -3.44 -14.34 -12.69
N PRO A 128 -4.47 -13.73 -13.30
CA PRO A 128 -4.36 -13.11 -14.62
C PRO A 128 -3.23 -12.06 -14.68
N ARG A 129 -2.36 -12.13 -15.68
CA ARG A 129 -1.26 -11.16 -15.89
C ARG A 129 -1.74 -9.72 -16.14
N THR A 130 -3.03 -9.52 -16.35
CA THR A 130 -3.67 -8.21 -16.59
C THR A 130 -3.69 -7.28 -15.38
N TRP A 131 -3.45 -7.78 -14.16
CA TRP A 131 -3.39 -6.94 -12.95
C TRP A 131 -2.02 -6.26 -12.74
N LEU A 132 -0.99 -6.64 -13.53
CA LEU A 132 0.41 -6.24 -13.33
C LEU A 132 0.87 -5.06 -14.21
N SER A 133 -0.04 -4.35 -14.88
CA SER A 133 0.33 -3.29 -15.85
C SER A 133 0.84 -1.98 -15.25
N PHE A 134 1.03 -1.90 -13.92
CA PHE A 134 1.55 -0.71 -13.26
C PHE A 134 2.99 -0.94 -12.82
N PRO A 135 3.89 0.06 -12.99
CA PRO A 135 5.26 -0.06 -12.54
C PRO A 135 5.27 -0.31 -11.03
N LEU A 136 5.64 -1.54 -10.66
CA LEU A 136 5.77 -1.98 -9.29
C LEU A 136 6.97 -1.27 -8.68
N ASN A 137 6.76 -0.07 -8.15
CA ASN A 137 7.82 0.72 -7.53
C ASN A 137 8.10 0.16 -6.14
N GLN A 138 8.71 -1.02 -6.12
CA GLN A 138 8.95 -1.81 -4.93
C GLN A 138 10.18 -1.27 -4.20
N GLN A 139 9.97 -0.21 -3.42
CA GLN A 139 11.03 0.38 -2.62
C GLN A 139 10.88 -0.08 -1.16
N SER A 140 11.55 -1.18 -0.86
CA SER A 140 11.76 -1.71 0.49
C SER A 140 12.69 -0.77 1.28
N GLY A 141 12.21 0.43 1.61
CA GLY A 141 12.75 1.19 2.74
C GLY A 141 12.48 0.43 4.05
N ASP A 142 13.22 0.73 5.10
CA ASP A 142 12.91 0.22 6.44
C ASP A 142 11.73 1.02 7.01
N TRP A 143 10.51 0.55 6.70
CA TRP A 143 9.23 1.15 7.09
C TRP A 143 8.83 0.69 8.51
N SER A 144 9.64 1.02 9.52
CA SER A 144 9.31 0.67 10.90
C SER A 144 8.11 1.49 11.40
N LEU A 145 7.18 0.85 12.11
CA LEU A 145 5.96 1.51 12.59
C LEU A 145 6.27 2.68 13.52
N SER A 146 7.26 2.53 14.40
CA SER A 146 7.70 3.61 15.29
C SER A 146 8.13 4.84 14.50
N ARG A 147 8.95 4.65 13.45
CA ARG A 147 9.41 5.75 12.61
C ARG A 147 8.28 6.43 11.84
N LEU A 148 7.30 5.65 11.35
CA LEU A 148 6.11 6.20 10.71
C LEU A 148 5.31 7.09 11.67
N ILE A 149 5.17 6.67 12.92
CA ILE A 149 4.46 7.44 13.95
C ILE A 149 5.28 8.70 14.30
N ASP A 150 6.58 8.53 14.59
CA ASP A 150 7.47 9.60 15.06
C ASP A 150 7.64 10.74 14.04
N GLU A 151 7.72 10.41 12.74
CA GLU A 151 7.90 11.42 11.69
C GLU A 151 6.56 12.01 11.20
N SER A 152 5.41 11.36 11.47
CA SER A 152 4.12 11.81 10.95
C SER A 152 3.58 13.04 11.69
N VAL A 153 2.96 13.96 10.94
CA VAL A 153 2.20 15.07 11.51
C VAL A 153 0.76 14.69 11.83
N SER A 154 0.23 13.66 11.14
CA SER A 154 -1.11 13.13 11.38
C SER A 154 -1.15 11.63 11.13
N TYR A 155 -1.96 10.94 11.94
CA TYR A 155 -2.16 9.50 11.86
C TYR A 155 -3.66 9.16 11.90
N PHE A 156 -4.07 8.25 11.02
CA PHE A 156 -5.42 7.70 10.98
C PHE A 156 -5.34 6.18 10.94
N SER A 157 -6.16 5.53 11.77
CA SER A 157 -6.19 4.08 11.91
C SER A 157 -7.61 3.55 11.89
N LEU A 158 -7.85 2.51 11.11
CA LEU A 158 -9.04 1.68 11.20
C LEU A 158 -8.62 0.31 11.74
N LEU A 159 -8.77 0.17 13.06
CA LEU A 159 -8.52 -1.07 13.81
C LEU A 159 -9.83 -1.86 13.97
N SER A 160 -9.68 -3.17 14.16
CA SER A 160 -10.74 -4.07 14.62
C SER A 160 -10.97 -3.93 16.11
#